data_AF-A0A2H6N677-F1
#
_entry.id   AF-A0A2H6N677-F1
#
_cell.length_a   1.000
_cell.length_b   1.000
_cell.length_c   1.000
_cell.angle_alpha   90.00
_cell.angle_beta   90.00
_cell.angle_gamma   90.00
#
_symmetry.space_group_name_H-M   'P 1'
#
loop_
_entity.id
_entity.type
_entity.pdbx_description
1 polymer ?
#
loop_
_entity_poly.entity_id
_entity_poly.type
_entity_poly.pdbx_seq_one_letter_code
_entity_poly.pdbx_strand_id
1 'polypeptide(L)'
;MKLLTLCKEESKRSKDIQKLRSSIAVFCGLVQFPGDMRKKVLFQLFFLLCHPFPVIRKTTASQVYEMLITYSDIAEPGVLENAMTILSDTNWDADLPFLRKQRNYLCDLMKVPKPQLVVKST
;
A
#
# COMPACT_ATOMS: atom_id res chain seq x y z
N MET A 1 16.59 -2.84 7.44
CA MET A 1 16.87 -3.34 6.07
C MET A 1 17.11 -2.16 5.14
N LYS A 2 18.27 -2.13 4.45
CA LYS A 2 18.71 -1.02 3.59
C LYS A 2 17.85 -0.84 2.33
N LEU A 3 17.37 -1.95 1.75
CA LEU A 3 16.58 -1.94 0.52
C LEU A 3 15.27 -1.14 0.65
N LEU A 4 14.47 -1.42 1.70
CA LEU A 4 13.25 -0.66 1.97
C LEU A 4 13.51 0.85 2.08
N THR A 5 14.57 1.25 2.79
CA THR A 5 14.93 2.67 2.95
C THR A 5 15.29 3.31 1.62
N LEU A 6 16.13 2.64 0.80
CA LEU A 6 16.53 3.16 -0.51
C LEU A 6 15.33 3.28 -1.46
N CYS A 7 14.49 2.25 -1.57
CA CYS A 7 13.28 2.32 -2.41
C CYS A 7 12.30 3.39 -1.95
N LYS A 8 12.19 3.63 -0.64
CA LYS A 8 11.37 4.73 -0.11
C LYS A 8 11.91 6.09 -0.52
N GLU A 9 13.22 6.32 -0.42
CA GLU A 9 13.81 7.60 -0.83
C GLU A 9 13.74 7.79 -2.35
N GLU A 10 13.94 6.76 -3.15
CA GLU A 10 13.81 6.82 -4.62
C GLU A 10 12.39 7.10 -5.10
N SER A 11 11.38 6.58 -4.41
CA SER A 11 9.96 6.82 -4.72
C SER A 11 9.42 8.12 -4.13
N LYS A 12 10.12 8.71 -3.16
CA LYS A 12 9.69 9.91 -2.43
C LYS A 12 9.57 11.10 -3.37
N ARG A 13 8.33 11.60 -3.54
CA ARG A 13 8.00 12.72 -4.45
C ARG A 13 8.37 12.47 -5.92
N SER A 14 8.67 11.22 -6.29
CA SER A 14 8.92 10.87 -7.68
C SER A 14 7.63 11.05 -8.48
N LYS A 15 7.76 11.63 -9.69
CA LYS A 15 6.69 11.67 -10.69
C LYS A 15 6.92 10.63 -11.80
N ASP A 16 8.00 9.87 -11.72
CA ASP A 16 8.31 8.80 -12.67
C ASP A 16 7.44 7.57 -12.36
N ILE A 17 6.49 7.31 -13.26
CA ILE A 17 5.52 6.21 -13.13
C ILE A 17 6.23 4.84 -13.11
N GLN A 18 7.27 4.65 -13.93
CA GLN A 18 7.97 3.37 -13.99
C GLN A 18 8.72 3.11 -12.70
N LYS A 19 9.44 4.10 -12.19
CA LYS A 19 10.14 4.00 -10.89
C LYS A 19 9.17 3.66 -9.76
N LEU A 20 8.00 4.30 -9.73
CA LEU A 20 6.96 4.03 -8.73
C LEU A 20 6.43 2.60 -8.85
N ARG A 21 6.15 2.12 -10.07
CA ARG A 21 5.69 0.74 -10.31
C ARG A 21 6.71 -0.30 -9.90
N SER A 22 7.98 -0.10 -10.25
CA SER A 22 9.06 -0.99 -9.82
C SER A 22 9.20 -1.00 -8.30
N SER A 23 9.01 0.14 -7.63
CA SER A 23 9.02 0.21 -6.16
C SER A 23 7.87 -0.57 -5.54
N ILE A 24 6.65 -0.51 -6.10
CA ILE A 24 5.50 -1.30 -5.65
C ILE A 24 5.83 -2.79 -5.71
N ALA A 25 6.37 -3.28 -6.83
CA ALA A 25 6.73 -4.69 -6.98
C ALA A 25 7.76 -5.15 -5.93
N VAL A 26 8.79 -4.33 -5.68
CA VAL A 26 9.77 -4.59 -4.61
C VAL A 26 9.09 -4.64 -3.24
N PHE A 27 8.19 -3.69 -2.94
CA PHE A 27 7.45 -3.69 -1.68
C PHE A 27 6.59 -4.94 -1.53
N CYS A 28 5.85 -5.36 -2.56
CA CYS A 28 5.08 -6.60 -2.51
C CYS A 28 5.95 -7.81 -2.18
N GLY A 29 7.13 -7.94 -2.78
CA GLY A 29 8.06 -9.04 -2.46
C GLY A 29 8.64 -8.97 -1.03
N LEU A 30 8.78 -7.77 -0.45
CA LEU A 30 9.31 -7.60 0.90
C LEU A 30 8.30 -8.00 2.01
N VAL A 31 7.03 -8.23 1.68
CA VAL A 31 6.00 -8.60 2.66
C VAL A 31 6.27 -9.96 3.31
N GLN A 32 6.98 -10.85 2.59
CA GLN A 32 7.31 -12.20 3.03
C GLN A 32 8.12 -12.22 4.33
N PHE A 33 8.80 -11.13 4.67
CA PHE A 33 9.60 -11.01 5.90
C PHE A 33 8.70 -10.58 7.07
N PRO A 34 8.39 -11.45 8.04
CA PRO A 34 7.45 -11.16 9.12
C PRO A 34 7.95 -10.09 10.10
N GLY A 35 7.05 -9.63 10.97
CA GLY A 35 7.35 -8.63 12.00
C GLY A 35 7.30 -7.19 11.49
N ASP A 36 8.24 -6.36 11.95
CA ASP A 36 8.27 -4.93 11.66
C ASP A 36 8.46 -4.60 10.18
N MET A 37 9.14 -5.48 9.43
CA MET A 37 9.35 -5.28 8.00
C MET A 37 8.01 -5.26 7.26
N ARG A 38 7.21 -6.31 7.46
CA ARG A 38 5.85 -6.46 6.90
C ARG A 38 4.98 -5.25 7.20
N LYS A 39 4.94 -4.79 8.46
CA LYS A 39 4.17 -3.59 8.84
C LYS A 39 4.63 -2.33 8.10
N LYS A 40 5.94 -2.10 8.00
CA LYS A 40 6.51 -0.92 7.31
C LYS A 40 6.26 -0.96 5.80
N VAL A 41 6.31 -2.14 5.21
CA VAL A 41 6.04 -2.37 3.79
C VAL A 41 4.56 -2.17 3.46
N LEU A 42 3.65 -2.78 4.23
CA LEU A 42 2.21 -2.59 4.08
C LEU A 42 1.81 -1.12 4.26
N PHE A 43 2.41 -0.42 5.22
CA PHE A 43 2.20 1.03 5.36
C PHE A 43 2.56 1.79 4.07
N GLN A 44 3.70 1.45 3.46
CA GLN A 44 4.16 2.10 2.24
C GLN A 44 3.23 1.79 1.05
N LEU A 45 2.77 0.54 0.92
CA LEU A 45 1.80 0.14 -0.11
C LEU A 45 0.46 0.87 0.09
N PHE A 46 -0.08 0.90 1.31
CA PHE A 46 -1.34 1.59 1.59
C PHE A 46 -1.23 3.11 1.43
N PHE A 47 -0.05 3.68 1.60
CA PHE A 47 0.18 5.07 1.24
C PHE A 47 0.02 5.32 -0.28
N LEU A 48 0.52 4.40 -1.12
CA LEU A 48 0.45 4.50 -2.58
C LEU A 48 -0.97 4.30 -3.16
N LEU A 49 -1.88 3.63 -2.43
CA LEU A 49 -3.30 3.55 -2.77
C LEU A 49 -4.00 4.93 -2.86
N CYS A 50 -3.42 5.96 -2.23
CA CYS A 50 -3.91 7.34 -2.26
C CYS A 50 -2.97 8.28 -3.02
N HIS A 51 -2.14 7.76 -3.94
CA HIS A 51 -1.24 8.57 -4.76
C HIS A 51 -2.01 9.53 -5.69
N PRO A 52 -1.50 10.75 -5.99
CA PRO A 52 -2.17 11.68 -6.91
C PRO A 52 -2.40 11.14 -8.33
N PHE A 53 -1.62 10.13 -8.75
CA PHE A 53 -1.73 9.54 -10.08
C PHE A 53 -2.62 8.30 -10.04
N PRO A 54 -3.79 8.29 -10.72
CA PRO A 54 -4.72 7.16 -10.67
C PRO A 54 -4.11 5.84 -11.14
N VAL A 55 -3.20 5.89 -12.11
CA VAL A 55 -2.47 4.72 -12.61
C VAL A 55 -1.64 4.03 -11.50
N ILE A 56 -1.08 4.80 -10.57
CA ILE A 56 -0.31 4.25 -9.44
C ILE A 56 -1.23 3.62 -8.41
N ARG A 57 -2.39 4.25 -8.14
CA ARG A 57 -3.41 3.71 -7.21
C ARG A 57 -3.89 2.34 -7.69
N LYS A 58 -4.30 2.23 -8.96
CA LYS A 58 -4.75 0.97 -9.57
C LYS A 58 -3.67 -0.10 -9.59
N THR A 59 -2.45 0.25 -10.03
CA THR A 59 -1.33 -0.73 -10.01
C THR A 59 -1.03 -1.21 -8.59
N THR A 60 -1.07 -0.32 -7.59
CA THR A 60 -0.88 -0.70 -6.19
C THR A 60 -1.98 -1.66 -5.74
N ALA A 61 -3.25 -1.36 -6.01
CA ALA A 61 -4.37 -2.20 -5.61
C ALA A 61 -4.28 -3.61 -6.19
N SER A 62 -4.04 -3.73 -7.51
CA SER A 62 -3.90 -5.04 -8.17
C SER A 62 -2.72 -5.84 -7.63
N GLN A 63 -1.55 -5.23 -7.49
CA GLN A 63 -0.37 -5.96 -6.99
C GLN A 63 -0.48 -6.34 -5.51
N VAL A 64 -1.14 -5.52 -4.69
CA VAL A 64 -1.40 -5.87 -3.28
C VAL A 64 -2.40 -7.01 -3.20
N TYR A 65 -3.44 -7.02 -4.04
CA TYR A 65 -4.40 -8.12 -4.09
C TYR A 65 -3.71 -9.45 -4.41
N GLU A 66 -2.89 -9.49 -5.48
CA GLU A 66 -2.10 -10.67 -5.85
C GLU A 66 -1.11 -11.09 -4.75
N MET A 67 -0.48 -10.12 -4.10
CA MET A 67 0.41 -10.35 -2.96
C MET A 67 -0.32 -11.00 -1.78
N LEU A 68 -1.55 -10.58 -1.45
CA LEU A 68 -2.33 -11.19 -0.36
C LEU A 68 -2.77 -12.62 -0.69
N ILE A 69 -3.04 -12.94 -1.96
CA ILE A 69 -3.25 -14.32 -2.41
C ILE A 69 -1.99 -15.16 -2.21
N THR A 70 -0.84 -14.62 -2.60
CA THR A 70 0.45 -15.33 -2.59
C THR A 70 0.94 -15.60 -1.17
N TYR A 71 0.74 -14.65 -0.26
CA TYR A 71 1.25 -14.69 1.11
C TYR A 71 0.07 -14.72 2.12
N SER A 72 -0.59 -15.88 2.20
CA SER A 72 -1.78 -16.07 3.04
C SER A 72 -1.49 -16.13 4.55
N ASP A 73 -0.22 -16.12 4.97
CA ASP A 73 0.21 -16.08 6.38
C ASP A 73 0.29 -14.66 6.95
N ILE A 74 -0.05 -13.63 6.14
CA ILE A 74 0.07 -12.22 6.54
C ILE A 74 -0.94 -11.84 7.62
N ALA A 75 -2.16 -12.38 7.58
CA ALA A 75 -3.24 -12.11 8.51
C ALA A 75 -4.23 -13.29 8.57
N GLU A 76 -5.20 -13.22 9.49
CA GLU A 76 -6.26 -14.23 9.58
C GLU A 76 -7.09 -14.29 8.28
N PRO A 77 -7.60 -15.47 7.87
CA PRO A 77 -8.29 -15.64 6.59
C PRO A 77 -9.42 -14.63 6.34
N GLY A 78 -10.29 -14.39 7.33
CA GLY A 78 -11.40 -13.43 7.18
C GLY A 78 -10.93 -11.97 7.06
N VAL A 79 -9.76 -11.64 7.62
CA VAL A 79 -9.14 -10.32 7.45
C VAL A 79 -8.60 -10.17 6.02
N LEU A 80 -7.94 -11.21 5.50
CA LEU A 80 -7.43 -11.22 4.12
C LEU A 80 -8.55 -11.14 3.10
N GLU A 81 -9.62 -11.91 3.28
CA GLU A 81 -10.81 -11.87 2.40
C GLU A 81 -11.40 -10.45 2.35
N ASN A 82 -11.63 -9.83 3.51
CA ASN A 82 -12.14 -8.46 3.58
C ASN A 82 -11.20 -7.45 2.92
N ALA A 83 -9.89 -7.58 3.14
CA ALA A 83 -8.90 -6.71 2.51
C ALA A 83 -8.90 -6.86 0.98
N MET A 84 -8.97 -8.10 0.50
CA MET A 84 -9.04 -8.42 -0.93
C MET A 84 -10.29 -7.85 -1.57
N THR A 85 -11.46 -7.97 -0.95
CA THR A 85 -12.72 -7.37 -1.42
C THR A 85 -12.60 -5.85 -1.54
N ILE A 86 -12.00 -5.16 -0.55
CA ILE A 86 -11.79 -3.71 -0.65
C ILE A 86 -10.87 -3.38 -1.83
N LEU A 87 -9.80 -4.15 -2.03
CA LEU A 87 -8.84 -3.94 -3.11
C LEU A 87 -9.47 -4.14 -4.50
N SER A 88 -10.34 -5.14 -4.67
CA SER A 88 -11.03 -5.43 -5.93
C SER A 88 -12.20 -4.49 -6.22
N ASP A 89 -13.03 -4.20 -5.23
CA ASP A 89 -14.33 -3.55 -5.45
C ASP A 89 -14.25 -2.02 -5.37
N THR A 90 -13.19 -1.48 -4.76
CA THR A 90 -12.99 -0.04 -4.69
C THR A 90 -12.64 0.53 -6.08
N ASN A 91 -13.40 1.53 -6.52
CA ASN A 91 -13.02 2.34 -7.68
C ASN A 91 -11.81 3.24 -7.35
N TRP A 92 -10.60 2.79 -7.66
CA TRP A 92 -9.34 3.52 -7.42
C TRP A 92 -9.12 4.74 -8.33
N ASP A 93 -10.06 5.07 -9.23
CA ASP A 93 -10.07 6.34 -9.96
C ASP A 93 -10.84 7.44 -9.21
N ALA A 94 -11.56 7.11 -8.13
CA ALA A 94 -12.34 8.05 -7.31
C ALA A 94 -11.50 9.15 -6.61
N ASP A 95 -12.20 10.06 -5.93
CA ASP A 95 -11.60 11.19 -5.22
C ASP A 95 -10.83 10.76 -3.96
N LEU A 96 -9.79 11.52 -3.62
CA LEU A 96 -8.91 11.18 -2.49
C LEU A 96 -9.62 11.14 -1.13
N PRO A 97 -10.61 12.00 -0.81
CA PRO A 97 -11.39 11.88 0.43
C PRO A 97 -12.06 10.51 0.58
N PHE A 98 -12.71 9.99 -0.47
CA PHE A 98 -13.28 8.65 -0.46
C PHE A 98 -12.21 7.56 -0.31
N LEU A 99 -11.16 7.60 -1.13
CA LEU A 99 -10.11 6.57 -1.10
C LEU A 99 -9.35 6.52 0.23
N ARG A 100 -9.19 7.65 0.92
CA ARG A 100 -8.58 7.68 2.26
C ARG A 100 -9.42 6.92 3.30
N LYS A 101 -10.75 6.90 3.16
CA LYS A 101 -11.63 6.09 4.03
C LYS A 101 -11.38 4.61 3.81
N GLN A 102 -11.37 4.17 2.54
CA GLN A 102 -11.08 2.77 2.18
C GLN A 102 -9.69 2.33 2.65
N ARG A 103 -8.67 3.16 2.38
CA ARG A 103 -7.29 2.94 2.85
C ARG A 103 -7.21 2.84 4.37
N ASN A 104 -7.88 3.74 5.09
CA ASN A 104 -7.86 3.71 6.56
C ASN A 104 -8.50 2.43 7.11
N TYR A 105 -9.56 1.93 6.47
CA TYR A 105 -10.17 0.65 6.84
C TYR A 105 -9.23 -0.53 6.57
N LEU A 106 -8.52 -0.54 5.43
CA LEU A 106 -7.44 -1.50 5.17
C LEU A 106 -6.33 -1.46 6.24
N CYS A 107 -5.93 -0.26 6.66
CA CYS A 107 -4.96 -0.08 7.74
C CYS A 107 -5.45 -0.71 9.07
N ASP A 108 -6.73 -0.51 9.42
CA ASP A 108 -7.33 -1.07 10.63
C ASP A 108 -7.36 -2.61 10.57
N LEU A 109 -7.86 -3.18 9.47
CA LEU A 109 -7.90 -4.62 9.23
C LEU A 109 -6.52 -5.25 9.37
N MET A 110 -5.50 -4.64 8.77
CA MET A 110 -4.14 -5.16 8.73
C MET A 110 -3.28 -4.76 9.94
N LYS A 111 -3.86 -4.05 10.92
CA LYS A 111 -3.17 -3.54 12.13
C LYS A 111 -1.91 -2.73 11.79
N VAL A 112 -2.00 -1.90 10.74
CA VAL A 112 -0.94 -1.01 10.24
C VAL A 112 -1.31 0.45 10.57
N PRO A 113 -0.35 1.32 10.93
CA PRO A 113 -0.65 2.73 11.18
C PRO A 113 -1.31 3.42 9.99
N LYS A 114 -2.25 4.33 10.25
CA LYS A 114 -2.88 5.15 9.21
C LYS A 114 -1.93 6.28 8.79
N PRO A 115 -1.60 6.44 7.49
CA PRO A 115 -0.82 7.58 7.06
C PRO A 115 -1.57 8.90 7.29
N GLN A 116 -0.97 9.80 8.07
CA GLN A 116 -1.53 11.12 8.39
C GLN A 116 -1.00 12.19 7.44
N LEU A 117 -1.85 13.19 7.16
CA LEU A 117 -1.43 14.39 6.45
C LEU A 117 -0.57 15.21 7.41
N VAL A 118 0.74 15.26 7.15
CA VAL A 118 1.60 16.22 7.83
C VAL A 118 1.35 17.57 7.18
N VAL A 119 0.59 18.43 7.84
CA VAL A 119 0.55 19.85 7.50
C VAL A 119 1.95 20.36 7.78
N LYS A 120 2.68 20.78 6.75
CA LYS A 120 3.93 21.50 6.98
C LYS A 120 3.57 22.80 7.67
N SER A 121 3.96 22.96 8.93
CA SER A 121 4.07 24.27 9.55
C SER A 121 5.03 25.10 8.70
N THR A 122 4.52 26.23 8.19
CA THR A 122 5.29 27.24 7.47
C THR A 122 6.31 27.88 8.40
#